data_AF-A0A2P6FPP7-F1
#
_entry.id   AF-A0A2P6FPP7-F1
#
_cell.length_a   1.000
_cell.length_b   1.000
_cell.length_c   1.000
_cell.angle_alpha   90.00
_cell.angle_beta   90.00
_cell.angle_gamma   90.00
#
_symmetry.space_group_name_H-M   'P 1'
#
loop_
_entity.id
_entity.type
_entity.pdbx_description
1 polymer ?
#
loop_
_entity_poly.entity_id
_entity_poly.type
_entity_poly.pdbx_seq_one_letter_code
_entity_poly.pdbx_strand_id
1 'polypeptide(L)'
;MGSEVFICSSHSYHIFNNSYSSNRSFYSMIFRSLKGLRGQSHKGVESTNHWIIQRFTSILLIPLSILFVVNFVRVFDKPFIEVLKTFQHPVNNLVALLFILISLWHYRQGIEVVIEDYVHDLGKRNLTLRLIGIMCWFLVIVVIFSFVTIYRMEI
;
A
#
# COMPACT_ATOMS: atom_id res chain seq x y z
N MET A 1 -57.47 72.92 14.66
CA MET A 1 -57.40 72.37 13.28
C MET A 1 -56.41 71.22 13.31
N GLY A 2 -56.93 70.00 13.36
CA GLY A 2 -56.15 68.78 13.22
C GLY A 2 -56.12 68.32 11.76
N SER A 3 -55.09 67.57 11.41
CA SER A 3 -55.08 66.67 10.25
C SER A 3 -53.94 65.66 10.44
N GLU A 4 -54.32 64.40 10.31
CA GLU A 4 -53.60 63.20 10.73
C GLU A 4 -52.41 62.85 9.83
N VAL A 5 -51.41 62.21 10.44
CA VAL A 5 -50.27 61.58 9.77
C VAL A 5 -50.70 60.17 9.36
N PHE A 6 -50.86 59.94 8.05
CA PHE A 6 -51.20 58.62 7.50
C PHE A 6 -49.92 57.84 7.17
N ILE A 7 -49.63 56.82 7.98
CA ILE A 7 -48.50 55.89 7.80
C ILE A 7 -48.86 54.86 6.71
N CYS A 8 -48.11 54.84 5.60
CA CYS A 8 -48.22 53.77 4.59
C CYS A 8 -47.03 52.79 4.69
N SER A 9 -47.29 51.69 5.40
CA SER A 9 -46.72 50.33 5.32
C SER A 9 -45.39 50.09 4.60
N SER A 10 -44.35 49.82 5.40
CA SER A 10 -43.06 49.23 5.03
C SER A 10 -43.08 47.69 4.99
N HIS A 11 -44.23 47.06 4.69
CA HIS A 11 -44.43 45.62 4.87
C HIS A 11 -44.27 44.74 3.61
N SER A 12 -43.93 45.31 2.44
CA SER A 12 -43.91 44.56 1.17
C SER A 12 -42.53 44.22 0.61
N TYR A 13 -41.44 44.79 1.16
CA TYR A 13 -40.08 44.51 0.65
C TYR A 13 -39.49 43.18 1.12
N HIS A 14 -40.14 42.50 2.08
CA HIS A 14 -39.64 41.23 2.63
C HIS A 14 -40.06 39.98 1.85
N ILE A 15 -40.96 40.08 0.86
CA ILE A 15 -41.51 38.88 0.19
C ILE A 15 -40.70 38.49 -1.06
N PHE A 16 -39.96 39.40 -1.70
CA PHE A 16 -39.29 39.10 -2.97
C PHE A 16 -37.90 38.43 -2.87
N ASN A 17 -37.26 38.44 -1.70
CA ASN A 17 -35.91 37.86 -1.53
C ASN A 17 -35.90 36.39 -1.08
N ASN A 18 -37.05 35.81 -0.72
CA ASN A 18 -37.09 34.47 -0.12
C ASN A 18 -37.04 33.33 -1.15
N SER A 19 -37.32 33.60 -2.42
CA SER A 19 -37.40 32.56 -3.46
C SER A 19 -36.04 32.16 -4.08
N TYR A 20 -34.95 32.89 -3.77
CA TYR A 20 -33.60 32.63 -4.30
C TYR A 20 -32.61 32.00 -3.29
N SER A 21 -33.05 31.65 -2.08
CA SER A 21 -32.17 31.05 -1.05
C SER A 21 -32.25 29.52 -0.98
N SER A 22 -33.36 28.92 -1.42
CA SER A 22 -33.64 27.48 -1.28
C SER A 22 -32.72 26.59 -2.14
N ASN A 23 -32.33 27.04 -3.34
CA ASN A 23 -31.52 26.23 -4.26
C ASN A 23 -30.03 26.13 -3.89
N ARG A 24 -29.50 27.03 -3.07
CA ARG A 24 -28.06 27.04 -2.71
C ARG A 24 -27.68 25.80 -1.88
N SER A 25 -28.61 25.31 -1.06
CA SER A 25 -28.45 24.10 -0.24
C SER A 25 -28.34 22.85 -1.12
N PHE A 26 -29.25 22.69 -2.09
CA PHE A 26 -29.32 21.52 -2.96
C PHE A 26 -28.07 21.38 -3.85
N TYR A 27 -27.62 22.47 -4.48
CA TYR A 27 -26.39 22.44 -5.29
C TYR A 27 -25.16 22.17 -4.43
N SER A 28 -25.05 22.72 -3.21
CA SER A 28 -23.92 22.46 -2.31
C SER A 28 -23.87 21.00 -1.81
N MET A 29 -25.04 20.38 -1.63
CA MET A 29 -25.20 18.98 -1.23
C MET A 29 -24.81 18.03 -2.36
N ILE A 30 -25.23 18.30 -3.61
CA ILE A 30 -24.78 17.55 -4.79
C ILE A 30 -23.28 17.74 -5.02
N PHE A 31 -22.73 18.96 -4.90
CA PHE A 31 -21.30 19.19 -5.07
C PHE A 31 -20.43 18.51 -3.99
N ARG A 32 -20.92 18.43 -2.74
CA ARG A 32 -20.28 17.64 -1.66
C ARG A 32 -20.31 16.15 -1.96
N SER A 33 -21.43 15.64 -2.47
CA SER A 33 -21.59 14.23 -2.86
C SER A 33 -20.65 13.87 -4.03
N LEU A 34 -20.60 14.69 -5.08
CA LEU A 34 -19.73 14.47 -6.25
C LEU A 34 -18.23 14.57 -5.92
N LYS A 35 -17.82 15.50 -5.04
CA LYS A 35 -16.44 15.55 -4.53
C LYS A 35 -16.10 14.33 -3.67
N GLY A 36 -17.04 13.87 -2.84
CA GLY A 36 -16.89 12.66 -2.02
C GLY A 36 -16.76 11.38 -2.86
N LEU A 37 -17.50 11.26 -3.96
CA LEU A 37 -17.42 10.11 -4.88
C LEU A 37 -16.10 10.08 -5.65
N ARG A 38 -15.59 11.26 -6.07
CA ARG A 38 -14.34 11.36 -6.83
C ARG A 38 -13.10 11.07 -5.97
N GLY A 39 -13.12 11.43 -4.68
CA GLY A 39 -12.04 11.14 -3.72
C GLY A 39 -11.99 9.67 -3.24
N GLN A 40 -13.13 8.97 -3.24
CA GLN A 40 -13.21 7.56 -2.88
C GLN A 40 -12.65 6.64 -3.99
N SER A 41 -12.79 7.06 -5.26
CA SER A 41 -12.31 6.28 -6.40
C SER A 41 -10.79 6.08 -6.40
N HIS A 42 -10.00 7.13 -6.15
CA HIS A 42 -8.53 7.03 -6.19
C HIS A 42 -7.97 6.12 -5.07
N LYS A 43 -8.50 6.26 -3.85
CA LYS A 43 -8.10 5.41 -2.71
C LYS A 43 -8.53 3.96 -2.91
N GLY A 44 -9.75 3.73 -3.43
CA GLY A 44 -10.25 2.38 -3.72
C GLY A 44 -9.43 1.65 -4.78
N VAL A 45 -8.96 2.34 -5.81
CA VAL A 45 -8.09 1.77 -6.86
C VAL A 45 -6.72 1.39 -6.30
N GLU A 46 -6.10 2.23 -5.46
CA GLU A 46 -4.82 1.93 -4.82
C GLU A 46 -4.90 0.71 -3.90
N SER A 47 -5.94 0.63 -3.06
CA SER A 47 -6.19 -0.54 -2.20
C SER A 47 -6.43 -1.83 -3.00
N THR A 48 -7.14 -1.73 -4.12
CA THR A 48 -7.39 -2.88 -5.02
C THR A 48 -6.10 -3.36 -5.67
N ASN A 49 -5.27 -2.45 -6.18
CA ASN A 49 -3.97 -2.80 -6.76
C ASN A 49 -3.05 -3.44 -5.72
N HIS A 50 -2.99 -2.89 -4.51
CA HIS A 50 -2.22 -3.45 -3.40
C HIS A 50 -2.66 -4.90 -3.08
N TRP A 51 -3.97 -5.12 -3.01
CA TRP A 51 -4.55 -6.44 -2.79
C TRP A 51 -4.16 -7.42 -3.90
N ILE A 52 -4.29 -7.04 -5.18
CA ILE A 52 -3.97 -7.90 -6.33
C ILE A 52 -2.49 -8.29 -6.32
N ILE A 53 -1.58 -7.33 -6.08
CA ILE A 53 -0.14 -7.58 -6.07
C ILE A 53 0.24 -8.54 -4.92
N GLN A 54 -0.40 -8.42 -3.76
CA GLN A 54 -0.21 -9.39 -2.67
C GLN A 54 -0.57 -10.82 -3.09
N ARG A 55 -1.66 -11.02 -3.86
CA ARG A 55 -2.07 -12.37 -4.31
C ARG A 55 -1.11 -12.91 -5.36
N PHE A 56 -0.70 -12.05 -6.29
CA PHE A 56 0.28 -12.41 -7.30
C PHE A 56 1.60 -12.88 -6.68
N THR A 57 2.11 -12.17 -5.67
CA THR A 57 3.35 -12.53 -4.97
C THR A 57 3.19 -13.83 -4.17
N SER A 58 2.05 -14.06 -3.51
CA SER A 58 1.76 -15.36 -2.88
C SER A 58 1.72 -16.51 -3.88
N ILE A 59 1.04 -16.34 -5.02
CA ILE A 59 0.94 -17.37 -6.07
C ILE A 59 2.33 -17.71 -6.60
N LEU A 60 3.19 -16.71 -6.81
CA LEU A 60 4.56 -16.91 -7.26
C LEU A 60 5.43 -17.61 -6.21
N LEU A 61 5.21 -17.32 -4.92
CA LEU A 61 5.93 -17.96 -3.82
C LEU A 61 5.60 -19.42 -3.63
N ILE A 62 4.39 -19.89 -3.98
CA ILE A 62 4.01 -21.29 -3.82
C ILE A 62 4.97 -22.25 -4.56
N PRO A 63 5.13 -22.20 -5.90
CA PRO A 63 6.04 -23.10 -6.60
C PRO A 63 7.50 -22.85 -6.20
N LEU A 64 7.86 -21.60 -5.95
CA LEU A 64 9.23 -21.22 -5.62
C LEU A 64 9.65 -21.73 -4.24
N SER A 65 8.73 -21.76 -3.28
CA SER A 65 8.92 -22.35 -1.96
C SER A 65 9.14 -23.86 -2.06
N ILE A 66 8.39 -24.56 -2.90
CA ILE A 66 8.55 -26.01 -3.13
C ILE A 66 9.95 -26.28 -3.70
N LEU A 67 10.35 -25.55 -4.75
CA LEU A 67 11.67 -25.71 -5.36
C LEU A 67 12.80 -25.36 -4.39
N PHE A 68 12.63 -24.32 -3.57
CA PHE A 68 13.59 -23.96 -2.55
C PHE A 68 13.72 -25.04 -1.47
N VAL A 69 12.61 -25.53 -0.93
CA VAL A 69 12.59 -26.59 0.10
C VAL A 69 13.25 -27.87 -0.42
N VAL A 70 12.97 -28.27 -1.67
CA VAL A 70 13.64 -29.43 -2.28
C VAL A 70 15.16 -29.24 -2.34
N ASN A 71 15.65 -28.06 -2.74
CA ASN A 71 17.09 -27.77 -2.74
C ASN A 71 17.66 -27.75 -1.32
N PHE A 72 16.94 -27.17 -0.37
CA PHE A 72 17.36 -27.08 1.03
C PHE A 72 17.47 -28.47 1.69
N VAL A 73 16.49 -29.35 1.48
CA VAL A 73 16.50 -30.71 2.03
C VAL A 73 17.67 -31.53 1.49
N ARG A 74 18.05 -31.35 0.21
CA ARG A 74 19.22 -32.04 -0.39
C ARG A 74 20.55 -31.71 0.30
N VAL A 75 20.65 -30.56 0.95
CA VAL A 75 21.89 -30.06 1.55
C VAL A 75 21.84 -29.98 3.09
N PHE A 76 20.74 -30.38 3.72
CA PHE A 76 20.46 -30.19 5.15
C PHE A 76 21.49 -30.83 6.09
N ASP A 77 22.14 -31.92 5.66
CA ASP A 77 23.17 -32.64 6.44
C ASP A 77 24.48 -32.77 5.66
N LYS A 78 24.76 -31.79 4.81
CA LYS A 78 25.95 -31.79 3.93
C LYS A 78 27.04 -30.86 4.45
N PRO A 79 28.32 -31.20 4.25
CA PRO A 79 29.42 -30.33 4.64
C PRO A 79 29.38 -29.02 3.83
N PHE A 80 29.96 -27.95 4.39
CA PHE A 80 29.96 -26.60 3.80
C PHE A 80 30.31 -26.57 2.31
N ILE A 81 31.31 -27.35 1.88
CA ILE A 81 31.75 -27.42 0.48
C ILE A 81 30.64 -27.98 -0.43
N GLU A 82 29.90 -29.00 -0.01
CA GLU A 82 28.78 -29.57 -0.78
C GLU A 82 27.58 -28.62 -0.85
N VAL A 83 27.29 -27.92 0.24
CA VAL A 83 26.28 -26.86 0.27
C VAL A 83 26.65 -25.77 -0.73
N LEU A 84 27.91 -25.32 -0.71
CA LEU A 84 28.38 -24.25 -1.56
C LEU A 84 28.33 -24.65 -3.05
N LYS A 85 28.79 -25.86 -3.40
CA LYS A 85 28.67 -26.41 -4.76
C LYS A 85 27.22 -26.48 -5.24
N THR A 86 26.29 -26.82 -4.35
CA THR A 86 24.87 -26.88 -4.70
C THR A 86 24.30 -25.51 -5.08
N PHE A 87 24.68 -24.46 -4.35
CA PHE A 87 24.23 -23.08 -4.63
C PHE A 87 25.12 -22.31 -5.62
N GLN A 88 26.24 -22.87 -6.06
CA GLN A 88 26.95 -22.41 -7.26
C GLN A 88 26.24 -22.82 -8.55
N HIS A 89 25.48 -23.93 -8.53
CA HIS A 89 24.70 -24.33 -9.69
C HIS A 89 23.67 -23.23 -10.05
N PRO A 90 23.65 -22.73 -11.31
CA PRO A 90 22.93 -21.51 -11.66
C PRO A 90 21.43 -21.60 -11.39
N VAL A 91 20.82 -22.77 -11.61
CA VAL A 91 19.38 -22.97 -11.36
C VAL A 91 19.05 -22.90 -9.87
N ASN A 92 19.87 -23.52 -9.01
CA ASN A 92 19.60 -23.57 -7.58
C ASN A 92 19.84 -22.19 -6.95
N ASN A 93 20.91 -21.51 -7.40
CA ASN A 93 21.21 -20.14 -7.04
C ASN A 93 20.03 -19.22 -7.37
N LEU A 94 19.56 -19.26 -8.63
CA LEU A 94 18.46 -18.42 -9.09
C LEU A 94 17.15 -18.70 -8.34
N VAL A 95 16.81 -19.97 -8.11
CA VAL A 95 15.62 -20.35 -7.34
C VAL A 95 15.68 -19.78 -5.92
N ALA A 96 16.80 -19.94 -5.22
CA ALA A 96 16.96 -19.44 -3.86
C ALA A 96 16.98 -17.90 -3.80
N LEU A 97 17.67 -17.25 -4.73
CA LEU A 97 17.70 -15.80 -4.85
C LEU A 97 16.30 -15.23 -5.09
N LEU A 98 15.58 -15.74 -6.09
CA LEU A 98 14.22 -15.31 -6.40
C LEU A 98 13.27 -15.58 -5.22
N PHE A 99 13.39 -16.75 -4.58
CA PHE A 99 12.57 -17.10 -3.42
C PHE A 99 12.69 -16.05 -2.32
N ILE A 100 13.93 -15.67 -1.96
CA ILE A 100 14.17 -14.70 -0.89
C ILE A 100 13.72 -13.30 -1.32
N LEU A 101 14.03 -12.86 -2.54
CA LEU A 101 13.64 -11.54 -3.03
C LEU A 101 12.12 -11.34 -3.07
N ILE A 102 11.39 -12.33 -3.59
CA ILE A 102 9.92 -12.27 -3.65
C ILE A 102 9.33 -12.42 -2.25
N SER A 103 9.94 -13.21 -1.37
CA SER A 103 9.52 -13.33 0.03
C SER A 103 9.65 -12.01 0.79
N LEU A 104 10.76 -11.28 0.60
CA LEU A 104 10.97 -9.96 1.19
C LEU A 104 9.94 -8.95 0.68
N TRP A 105 9.63 -9.00 -0.62
CA TRP A 105 8.59 -8.16 -1.19
C TRP A 105 7.21 -8.48 -0.60
N HIS A 106 6.83 -9.76 -0.54
CA HIS A 106 5.57 -10.21 0.04
C HIS A 106 5.46 -9.84 1.53
N TYR A 107 6.54 -10.03 2.29
CA TYR A 107 6.65 -9.62 3.69
C TYR A 107 6.40 -8.11 3.86
N ARG A 108 7.05 -7.27 3.04
CA ARG A 108 6.86 -5.82 3.08
C ARG A 108 5.39 -5.44 2.91
N GLN A 109 4.71 -6.03 1.91
CA GLN A 109 3.28 -5.76 1.67
C GLN A 109 2.38 -6.25 2.80
N GLY A 110 2.70 -7.40 3.40
CA GLY A 110 1.93 -7.94 4.52
C GLY A 110 2.03 -7.06 5.76
N ILE A 111 3.24 -6.65 6.11
CA ILE A 111 3.50 -5.79 7.27
C ILE A 111 2.95 -4.37 7.07
N GLU A 112 2.93 -3.85 5.85
CA GLU A 112 2.31 -2.56 5.53
C GLU A 112 0.84 -2.54 6.00
N VAL A 113 0.03 -3.54 5.62
CA VAL A 113 -1.39 -3.62 6.05
C VAL A 113 -1.51 -3.71 7.56
N VAL A 114 -0.69 -4.53 8.22
CA VAL A 114 -0.69 -4.65 9.69
C VAL A 114 -0.42 -3.28 10.33
N ILE A 115 0.57 -2.54 9.85
CA ILE A 115 0.89 -1.22 10.42
C ILE A 115 -0.24 -0.22 10.20
N GLU A 116 -0.87 -0.26 9.02
CA GLU A 116 -2.00 0.62 8.71
C GLU A 116 -3.21 0.37 9.60
N ASP A 117 -3.45 -0.88 9.98
CA ASP A 117 -4.57 -1.28 10.84
C ASP A 117 -4.31 -0.99 12.33
N TYR A 118 -3.07 -1.18 12.81
CA TYR A 118 -2.76 -1.15 14.25
C TYR A 118 -2.06 0.14 14.74
N VAL A 119 -1.54 0.99 13.86
CA VAL A 119 -0.86 2.24 14.25
C VAL A 119 -1.69 3.46 13.89
N HIS A 120 -2.46 3.94 14.86
CA HIS A 120 -3.36 5.08 14.68
C HIS A 120 -2.64 6.45 14.67
N ASP A 121 -1.48 6.55 15.30
CA ASP A 121 -0.66 7.76 15.25
C ASP A 121 0.01 7.90 13.87
N LEU A 122 -0.37 8.93 13.13
CA LEU A 122 0.09 9.16 11.76
C LEU A 122 1.61 9.36 11.65
N GLY A 123 2.23 9.98 12.66
CA GLY A 123 3.68 10.21 12.69
C GLY A 123 4.45 8.90 12.87
N LYS A 124 4.04 8.10 13.87
CA LYS A 124 4.61 6.79 14.15
C LYS A 124 4.38 5.82 12.99
N ARG A 125 3.18 5.79 12.42
CA ARG A 125 2.86 4.96 11.24
C ARG A 125 3.83 5.23 10.09
N ASN A 126 3.95 6.50 9.68
CA ASN A 126 4.80 6.87 8.55
C ASN A 126 6.28 6.59 8.81
N LEU A 127 6.75 6.83 10.04
CA LEU A 127 8.11 6.51 10.43
C LEU A 127 8.37 5.00 10.35
N THR A 128 7.51 4.18 10.93
CA THR A 128 7.64 2.72 10.93
C THR A 128 7.61 2.15 9.51
N LEU A 129 6.69 2.61 8.65
CA LEU A 129 6.63 2.20 7.25
C LEU A 129 7.93 2.52 6.49
N ARG A 130 8.51 3.71 6.72
CA ARG A 130 9.80 4.09 6.11
C ARG A 130 10.94 3.20 6.61
N LEU A 131 11.02 2.94 7.91
CA LEU A 131 12.06 2.09 8.51
C LEU A 131 12.01 0.67 7.92
N ILE A 132 10.82 0.09 7.78
CA ILE A 132 10.66 -1.23 7.17
C ILE A 132 11.03 -1.22 5.69
N GLY A 133 10.66 -0.16 4.97
CA GLY A 133 11.08 0.02 3.58
C GLY A 133 12.61 0.03 3.44
N ILE A 134 13.30 0.83 4.27
CA ILE A 134 14.77 0.90 4.29
C ILE A 134 15.38 -0.46 4.66
N MET A 135 14.85 -1.13 5.68
CA MET A 135 15.30 -2.45 6.10
C MET A 135 15.16 -3.47 4.97
N CYS A 136 14.02 -3.48 4.25
CA CYS A 136 13.81 -4.39 3.12
C CYS A 136 14.80 -4.13 1.99
N TRP A 137 15.05 -2.87 1.63
CA TRP A 137 16.05 -2.53 0.61
C TRP A 137 17.46 -2.94 1.02
N PHE A 138 17.83 -2.73 2.28
CA PHE A 138 19.10 -3.20 2.83
C PHE A 138 19.23 -4.73 2.70
N LEU A 139 18.20 -5.48 3.10
CA LEU A 139 18.18 -6.94 2.98
C LEU A 139 18.29 -7.42 1.54
N VAL A 140 17.61 -6.76 0.59
CA VAL A 140 17.73 -7.05 -0.85
C VAL A 140 19.18 -6.92 -1.32
N ILE A 141 19.87 -5.84 -0.94
CA ILE A 141 21.28 -5.62 -1.29
C ILE A 141 22.17 -6.73 -0.70
N VAL A 142 21.97 -7.07 0.58
CA VAL A 142 22.73 -8.13 1.27
C VAL A 142 22.51 -9.48 0.58
N VAL A 143 21.27 -9.80 0.22
CA VAL A 143 20.92 -11.05 -0.46
C VAL A 143 21.59 -11.13 -1.83
N ILE A 144 21.45 -10.09 -2.66
CA ILE A 144 22.09 -10.06 -3.99
C ILE A 144 23.61 -10.20 -3.85
N PHE A 145 24.23 -9.44 -2.95
CA PHE A 145 25.66 -9.51 -2.69
C PHE A 145 26.12 -10.91 -2.26
N SER A 146 25.36 -11.56 -1.37
CA SER A 146 25.64 -12.92 -0.90
C SER A 146 25.60 -13.93 -2.04
N PHE A 147 24.55 -13.95 -2.87
CA PHE A 147 24.43 -14.90 -3.97
C PHE A 147 25.44 -14.66 -5.10
N VAL A 148 25.78 -13.40 -5.38
CA VAL A 148 26.86 -13.05 -6.31
C VAL A 148 28.21 -13.54 -5.78
N THR A 149 28.45 -13.38 -4.47
CA THR A 149 29.67 -13.88 -3.83
C THR A 149 29.74 -15.40 -3.91
N ILE A 150 28.65 -16.10 -3.61
CA ILE A 150 28.55 -17.56 -3.74
C ILE A 150 28.88 -18.02 -5.16
N TYR A 151 28.31 -17.36 -6.17
CA TYR A 151 28.54 -17.70 -7.57
C TYR A 151 29.99 -17.45 -8.03
N ARG A 152 30.66 -16.46 -7.45
CA ARG A 152 32.04 -16.08 -7.80
C ARG A 152 33.11 -16.88 -7.05
N MET A 153 32.78 -17.52 -5.93
CA MET A 153 33.78 -18.30 -5.19
C MET A 153 34.29 -19.45 -6.05
N GLU A 154 35.61 -19.63 -6.10
CA GLU A 154 36.27 -20.77 -6.74
C GLU A 154 36.57 -21.80 -5.64
N ILE A 155 36.13 -23.05 -5.82
CA ILE A 155 36.25 -24.15 -4.84
C ILE A 155 36.83 -25.39 -5.51
#